data_AF-A0A954QM01-F1
#
_entry.id   AF-A0A954QM01-F1
#
_cell.length_a   1.000
_cell.length_b   1.000
_cell.length_c   1.000
_cell.angle_alpha   90.00
_cell.angle_beta   90.00
_cell.angle_gamma   90.00
#
_symmetry.space_group_name_H-M   'P 1'
#
loop_
_entity.id
_entity.type
_entity.pdbx_description
1 polymer ?
#
loop_
_entity_poly.entity_id
_entity_poly.type
_entity_poly.pdbx_seq_one_letter_code
_entity_poly.pdbx_strand_id
1 'polypeptide(L)'
;MKNKTVLVADDDPDILDLMQRRCTHLGLNVVLARDAMTAMSQIAATHPDLVCLDVEMPNGTGLSVCKTMAADADLKAIPAIILTGRSDQDVQRQCHDLIAYYIPKGQQMWQRLEPLLEQILGPASTEEPVHKDTVADNAELSSQNDRVEEWRELVDLEPIASDLPAAPKETAPWILSIDDDSTLTFALKVRLARHGVNVLRAMRGQEGYRYAYLARPSLILLDYEMPDVDGEYLLRRIRQTPELERVPVIILTGHKQKSLERRLLCGGANAFLNKPLRWEDLSCELTRHIPMIGIAS
;
A
#
# COMPACT_ATOMS: atom_id res chain seq x y z
N MET A 1 -2.49 -24.40 0.64
CA MET A 1 -2.02 -24.13 2.01
C MET A 1 -1.94 -25.37 2.91
N LYS A 2 -2.16 -26.61 2.42
CA LYS A 2 -2.18 -27.79 3.31
C LYS A 2 -0.85 -27.99 4.05
N ASN A 3 -0.93 -28.38 5.32
CA ASN A 3 0.19 -28.65 6.24
C ASN A 3 1.03 -27.42 6.65
N LYS A 4 0.61 -26.21 6.28
CA LYS A 4 1.20 -24.98 6.78
C LYS A 4 0.69 -24.68 8.18
N THR A 5 1.57 -24.18 9.06
CA THR A 5 1.24 -23.90 10.46
C THR A 5 1.05 -22.41 10.66
N VAL A 6 -0.11 -22.02 11.20
CA VAL A 6 -0.41 -20.63 11.58
C VAL A 6 -0.54 -20.55 13.09
N LEU A 7 0.18 -19.62 13.70
CA LEU A 7 -0.04 -19.28 15.11
C LEU A 7 -1.02 -18.12 15.22
N VAL A 8 -2.02 -18.23 16.08
CA VAL A 8 -2.99 -17.17 16.36
C VAL A 8 -2.93 -16.83 17.85
N ALA A 9 -2.68 -15.57 18.18
CA ALA A 9 -2.68 -15.06 19.54
C ALA A 9 -3.76 -14.00 19.72
N ASP A 10 -4.69 -14.25 20.63
CA ASP A 10 -5.80 -13.36 20.97
C ASP A 10 -6.30 -13.74 22.38
N ASP A 11 -6.66 -12.77 23.21
CA ASP A 11 -7.15 -13.05 24.56
C ASP A 11 -8.65 -13.40 24.58
N ASP A 12 -9.37 -13.10 23.50
CA ASP A 12 -10.77 -13.45 23.31
C ASP A 12 -10.93 -14.92 22.84
N PRO A 13 -11.52 -15.80 23.67
CA PRO A 13 -11.70 -17.21 23.32
C PRO A 13 -12.63 -17.43 22.11
N ASP A 14 -13.57 -16.51 21.84
CA ASP A 14 -14.48 -16.62 20.71
C ASP A 14 -13.76 -16.32 19.38
N ILE A 15 -12.82 -15.37 19.39
CA ILE A 15 -11.95 -15.10 18.23
C ILE A 15 -11.04 -16.30 17.97
N LEU A 16 -10.43 -16.88 19.00
CA LEU A 16 -9.59 -18.06 18.85
C LEU A 16 -10.36 -19.27 18.29
N ASP A 17 -11.58 -19.54 18.78
CA ASP A 17 -12.42 -20.63 18.25
C ASP A 17 -12.83 -20.37 16.79
N LEU A 18 -13.19 -19.13 16.44
CA LEU A 18 -13.48 -18.74 15.06
C LEU A 18 -12.28 -18.97 14.15
N MET A 19 -11.10 -18.47 14.53
CA MET A 19 -9.86 -18.59 13.77
C MET A 19 -9.42 -20.05 13.63
N GLN A 20 -9.50 -20.84 14.70
CA GLN A 20 -9.23 -22.27 14.68
C GLN A 20 -10.10 -22.97 13.63
N ARG A 21 -11.43 -22.80 13.67
CA ARG A 21 -12.36 -23.47 12.75
C ARG A 21 -12.09 -23.08 11.30
N ARG A 22 -11.93 -21.78 11.05
CA ARG A 22 -11.79 -21.23 9.70
C ARG A 22 -10.45 -21.60 9.06
N CYS A 23 -9.34 -21.44 9.78
CA CYS A 23 -8.02 -21.84 9.28
C CYS A 23 -7.89 -23.35 9.11
N THR A 24 -8.47 -24.16 10.00
CA THR A 24 -8.49 -25.62 9.83
C THR A 24 -9.26 -26.03 8.58
N HIS A 25 -10.36 -25.34 8.25
CA HIS A 25 -11.13 -25.58 7.01
C HIS A 25 -10.30 -25.29 5.74
N LEU A 26 -9.32 -24.39 5.83
CA LEU A 26 -8.34 -24.11 4.77
C LEU A 26 -7.19 -25.15 4.71
N GLY A 27 -7.18 -26.12 5.62
CA GLY A 27 -6.15 -27.17 5.72
C GLY A 27 -4.88 -26.72 6.43
N LEU A 28 -4.93 -25.63 7.20
CA LEU A 28 -3.84 -25.14 8.03
C LEU A 28 -3.81 -25.88 9.38
N ASN A 29 -2.60 -26.11 9.90
CA ASN A 29 -2.40 -26.45 11.30
C ASN A 29 -2.46 -25.15 12.10
N VAL A 30 -3.25 -25.11 13.17
CA VAL A 30 -3.42 -23.88 13.96
C VAL A 30 -2.84 -24.09 15.36
N VAL A 31 -1.98 -23.17 15.77
CA VAL A 31 -1.42 -23.08 17.13
C VAL A 31 -2.05 -21.86 17.80
N LEU A 32 -2.60 -22.01 19.00
CA LEU A 32 -3.30 -20.93 19.70
C LEU A 32 -2.50 -20.43 20.89
N ALA A 33 -2.52 -19.12 21.11
CA ALA A 33 -2.00 -18.47 22.30
C ALA A 33 -3.02 -17.44 22.83
N ARG A 34 -3.01 -17.20 24.14
CA ARG A 34 -3.91 -16.23 24.82
C ARG A 34 -3.18 -15.01 25.36
N ASP A 35 -1.86 -14.99 25.24
CA ASP A 35 -1.00 -13.90 25.70
C ASP A 35 0.30 -13.86 24.88
N ALA A 36 0.99 -12.72 24.95
CA ALA A 36 2.21 -12.47 24.17
C ALA A 36 3.37 -13.40 24.53
N MET A 37 3.48 -13.80 25.80
CA MET A 37 4.57 -14.67 26.27
C MET A 37 4.42 -16.10 25.74
N THR A 38 3.20 -16.63 25.83
CA THR A 38 2.83 -17.93 25.27
C THR A 38 2.98 -17.91 23.75
N ALA A 39 2.58 -16.81 23.08
CA ALA A 39 2.78 -16.65 21.65
C ALA A 39 4.26 -16.75 21.27
N MET A 40 5.15 -15.97 21.92
CA MET A 40 6.60 -16.05 21.65
C MET A 40 7.19 -17.44 21.92
N SER A 41 6.83 -18.08 23.03
CA SER A 41 7.30 -19.43 23.34
C SER A 41 6.86 -20.44 22.28
N GLN A 42 5.64 -20.32 21.77
CA GLN A 42 5.10 -21.21 20.74
C GLN A 42 5.71 -20.91 19.36
N ILE A 43 5.98 -19.64 19.02
CA ILE A 43 6.68 -19.24 17.80
C ILE A 43 8.06 -19.90 17.75
N ALA A 44 8.83 -19.80 18.83
CA ALA A 44 10.16 -20.40 18.91
C ALA A 44 10.13 -21.94 18.90
N ALA A 45 9.09 -22.56 19.46
CA ALA A 45 8.98 -24.02 19.50
C ALA A 45 8.49 -24.64 18.19
N THR A 46 7.61 -23.94 17.47
CA THR A 46 6.87 -24.51 16.33
C THR A 46 7.34 -23.99 14.98
N HIS A 47 8.05 -22.84 14.95
CA HIS A 47 8.43 -22.14 13.72
C HIS A 47 7.27 -22.06 12.72
N PRO A 48 6.18 -21.36 13.08
CA PRO A 48 5.00 -21.29 12.23
C PRO A 48 5.33 -20.61 10.89
N ASP A 49 4.58 -20.96 9.84
CA ASP A 49 4.70 -20.33 8.54
C ASP A 49 4.10 -18.92 8.51
N LEU A 50 3.24 -18.57 9.49
CA LEU A 50 2.66 -17.24 9.66
C LEU A 50 2.14 -17.05 11.09
N VAL A 51 2.17 -15.81 11.58
CA VAL A 51 1.63 -15.44 12.90
C VAL A 51 0.51 -14.40 12.76
N CYS A 52 -0.63 -14.62 13.39
CA CYS A 52 -1.70 -13.64 13.59
C CYS A 52 -1.72 -13.23 15.06
N LEU A 53 -1.60 -11.93 15.36
CA LEU A 53 -1.47 -11.43 16.72
C LEU A 53 -2.47 -10.31 16.98
N ASP A 54 -3.22 -10.39 18.07
CA ASP A 54 -3.91 -9.23 18.60
C ASP A 54 -2.90 -8.15 19.05
N VAL A 55 -3.29 -6.89 18.96
CA VAL A 55 -2.50 -5.77 19.47
C VAL A 55 -2.43 -5.82 20.99
N GLU A 56 -3.58 -5.94 21.65
CA GLU A 56 -3.71 -5.85 23.10
C GLU A 56 -3.93 -7.24 23.68
N MET A 57 -2.95 -7.78 24.40
CA MET A 57 -3.09 -9.07 25.08
C MET A 57 -2.61 -8.96 26.53
N PRO A 58 -2.99 -9.88 27.42
CA PRO A 58 -2.34 -10.03 28.71
C PRO A 58 -0.83 -10.25 28.55
N ASN A 59 -0.05 -9.84 29.55
CA ASN A 59 1.39 -10.11 29.64
C ASN A 59 2.24 -9.62 28.43
N GLY A 60 1.74 -8.70 27.60
CA GLY A 60 2.48 -8.07 26.51
C GLY A 60 1.58 -7.70 25.32
N THR A 61 2.15 -7.13 24.26
CA THR A 61 1.38 -6.69 23.07
C THR A 61 1.83 -7.44 21.81
N GLY A 62 0.96 -7.60 20.82
CA GLY A 62 1.35 -8.18 19.52
C GLY A 62 2.48 -7.42 18.85
N LEU A 63 2.56 -6.10 19.02
CA LEU A 63 3.67 -5.28 18.53
C LEU A 63 5.00 -5.60 19.22
N SER A 64 4.98 -5.95 20.51
CA SER A 64 6.19 -6.39 21.22
C SER A 64 6.70 -7.73 20.70
N VAL A 65 5.78 -8.66 20.39
CA VAL A 65 6.08 -9.95 19.75
C VAL A 65 6.73 -9.72 18.38
N CYS A 66 6.16 -8.86 17.53
CA CYS A 66 6.74 -8.52 16.22
C CYS A 66 8.14 -7.89 16.34
N LYS A 67 8.36 -6.98 17.29
CA LYS A 67 9.68 -6.38 17.55
C LYS A 67 10.71 -7.44 17.93
N THR A 68 10.34 -8.38 18.79
CA THR A 68 11.22 -9.47 19.21
C THR A 68 11.52 -10.42 18.04
N MET A 69 10.52 -10.75 17.22
CA MET A 69 10.74 -11.56 16.00
C MET A 69 11.67 -10.86 15.00
N ALA A 70 11.46 -9.55 14.76
CA ALA A 70 12.28 -8.78 13.82
C ALA A 70 13.75 -8.67 14.26
N ALA A 71 14.01 -8.69 15.56
CA ALA A 71 15.36 -8.67 16.13
C ALA A 71 16.06 -10.05 16.09
N ASP A 72 15.33 -11.13 15.84
CA ASP A 72 15.84 -12.50 15.82
C ASP A 72 16.08 -12.95 14.36
N ALA A 73 17.29 -13.43 14.07
CA ALA A 73 17.69 -13.78 12.71
C ALA A 73 16.88 -14.94 12.11
N ASP A 74 16.39 -15.85 12.95
CA ASP A 74 15.65 -17.04 12.54
C ASP A 74 14.14 -16.79 12.47
N LEU A 75 13.64 -15.81 13.24
CA LEU A 75 12.21 -15.51 13.32
C LEU A 75 11.77 -14.32 12.45
N LYS A 76 12.68 -13.42 12.08
CA LYS A 76 12.36 -12.22 11.27
C LYS A 76 11.75 -12.53 9.90
N ALA A 77 11.96 -13.74 9.38
CA ALA A 77 11.43 -14.19 8.10
C ALA A 77 9.97 -14.65 8.20
N ILE A 78 9.45 -14.87 9.41
CA ILE A 78 8.08 -15.34 9.61
C ILE A 78 7.13 -14.13 9.44
N PRO A 79 6.19 -14.17 8.48
CA PRO A 79 5.25 -13.08 8.27
C PRO A 79 4.29 -12.93 9.45
N ALA A 80 4.03 -11.68 9.84
CA ALA A 80 3.12 -11.34 10.92
C ALA A 80 1.91 -10.54 10.44
N ILE A 81 0.73 -10.87 10.95
CA ILE A 81 -0.54 -10.15 10.76
C ILE A 81 -1.02 -9.66 12.13
N ILE A 82 -1.11 -8.36 12.31
CA ILE A 82 -1.72 -7.74 13.48
C ILE A 82 -3.23 -7.62 13.31
N LEU A 83 -4.00 -8.20 14.21
CA LEU A 83 -5.45 -8.03 14.32
C LEU A 83 -5.72 -6.90 15.30
N THR A 84 -6.36 -5.81 14.87
CA THR A 84 -6.59 -4.63 15.74
C THR A 84 -8.06 -4.27 15.89
N GLY A 85 -8.55 -4.16 17.13
CA GLY A 85 -9.90 -3.65 17.42
C GLY A 85 -10.02 -2.12 17.42
N ARG A 86 -8.88 -1.40 17.46
CA ARG A 86 -8.84 0.07 17.50
C ARG A 86 -8.10 0.61 16.28
N SER A 87 -8.70 1.61 15.63
CA SER A 87 -8.08 2.39 14.56
C SER A 87 -7.09 3.40 15.15
N ASP A 88 -6.05 2.90 15.81
CA ASP A 88 -5.02 3.74 16.39
C ASP A 88 -3.90 3.94 15.35
N GLN A 89 -3.70 5.19 14.93
CA GLN A 89 -2.73 5.56 13.89
C GLN A 89 -1.30 5.15 14.28
N ASP A 90 -1.01 5.12 15.58
CA ASP A 90 0.29 4.71 16.14
C ASP A 90 0.55 3.20 15.95
N VAL A 91 -0.50 2.37 16.03
CA VAL A 91 -0.38 0.92 15.82
C VAL A 91 -0.11 0.63 14.35
N GLN A 92 -0.79 1.31 13.43
CA GLN A 92 -0.57 1.15 11.99
C GLN A 92 0.84 1.55 11.59
N ARG A 93 1.35 2.66 12.13
CA ARG A 93 2.73 3.10 11.92
C ARG A 93 3.74 2.07 12.43
N GLN A 94 3.54 1.51 13.62
CA GLN A 94 4.44 0.50 14.17
C GLN A 94 4.36 -0.84 13.41
N CYS A 95 3.20 -1.22 12.87
CA CYS A 95 3.09 -2.39 12.00
C CYS A 95 3.92 -2.22 10.72
N HIS A 96 3.89 -1.00 10.15
CA HIS A 96 4.68 -0.67 8.97
C HIS A 96 6.19 -0.81 9.21
N ASP A 97 6.69 -0.25 10.31
CA ASP A 97 8.11 -0.33 10.69
C ASP A 97 8.58 -1.78 10.92
N LEU A 98 7.64 -2.69 11.22
CA LEU A 98 7.91 -4.11 11.51
C LEU A 98 7.57 -5.05 10.35
N ILE A 99 7.19 -4.51 9.18
CA ILE A 99 6.78 -5.28 7.99
C ILE A 99 5.64 -6.27 8.35
N ALA A 100 4.77 -5.87 9.29
CA ALA A 100 3.59 -6.63 9.69
C ALA A 100 2.36 -6.13 8.92
N TYR A 101 1.56 -7.06 8.41
CA TYR A 101 0.24 -6.75 7.88
C TYR A 101 -0.70 -6.36 9.02
N TYR A 102 -1.74 -5.58 8.75
CA TYR A 102 -2.76 -5.28 9.76
C TYR A 102 -4.17 -5.54 9.23
N ILE A 103 -5.05 -6.05 10.08
CA ILE A 103 -6.46 -6.29 9.77
C ILE A 103 -7.32 -5.78 10.94
N PRO A 104 -8.30 -4.90 10.66
CA PRO A 104 -9.26 -4.49 11.68
C PRO A 104 -10.13 -5.67 12.15
N LYS A 105 -10.25 -5.87 13.47
CA LYS A 105 -11.21 -6.79 14.08
C LYS A 105 -12.63 -6.27 13.82
N GLY A 106 -13.52 -7.16 13.41
CA GLY A 106 -14.91 -6.83 13.08
C GLY A 106 -15.58 -7.91 12.22
N GLN A 107 -16.84 -7.71 11.85
CA GLN A 107 -17.62 -8.72 11.12
C GLN A 107 -17.02 -9.13 9.77
N GLN A 108 -16.24 -8.25 9.14
CA GLN A 108 -15.57 -8.51 7.86
C GLN A 108 -14.10 -8.96 8.02
N MET A 109 -13.60 -9.17 9.24
CA MET A 109 -12.20 -9.55 9.49
C MET A 109 -11.80 -10.78 8.67
N TRP A 110 -12.63 -11.83 8.69
CA TRP A 110 -12.35 -13.07 7.95
C TRP A 110 -12.28 -12.84 6.43
N GLN A 111 -13.18 -12.01 5.87
CA GLN A 111 -13.19 -11.69 4.43
C GLN A 111 -11.92 -10.97 3.97
N ARG A 112 -11.20 -10.33 4.90
CA ARG A 112 -9.92 -9.66 4.63
C ARG A 112 -8.72 -10.57 4.92
N LEU A 113 -8.83 -11.43 5.93
CA LEU A 113 -7.76 -12.31 6.37
C LEU A 113 -7.57 -13.51 5.42
N GLU A 114 -8.65 -14.15 4.99
CA GLU A 114 -8.61 -15.32 4.10
C GLU A 114 -7.78 -15.09 2.82
N PRO A 115 -8.03 -14.04 2.00
CA PRO A 115 -7.22 -13.81 0.80
C PRO A 115 -5.76 -13.50 1.12
N LEU A 116 -5.47 -12.90 2.27
CA LEU A 116 -4.10 -12.61 2.70
C LEU A 116 -3.36 -13.89 3.13
N LEU A 117 -4.04 -14.80 3.84
CA LEU A 117 -3.49 -16.12 4.15
C LEU A 117 -3.19 -16.91 2.87
N GLU A 118 -4.08 -16.86 1.87
CA GLU A 118 -3.85 -17.49 0.56
C GLU A 118 -2.68 -16.88 -0.19
N GLN A 119 -2.56 -15.55 -0.17
CA GLN A 119 -1.45 -14.84 -0.80
C GLN A 119 -0.10 -15.21 -0.17
N ILE A 120 -0.05 -15.34 1.16
CA ILE A 120 1.21 -15.58 1.89
C ILE A 120 1.56 -17.08 1.94
N LEU A 121 0.57 -17.95 2.13
CA LEU A 121 0.77 -19.39 2.37
C LEU A 121 0.37 -20.28 1.18
N GLY A 122 -0.06 -19.66 0.07
CA GLY A 122 -0.43 -20.33 -1.18
C GLY A 122 0.76 -21.05 -1.82
N PRO A 123 0.50 -21.98 -2.77
CA PRO A 123 1.58 -22.63 -3.50
C PRO A 123 2.34 -21.59 -4.33
N ALA A 124 3.66 -21.53 -4.16
CA ALA A 124 4.52 -20.80 -5.08
C ALA A 124 4.39 -21.42 -6.47
N SER A 125 3.96 -20.62 -7.45
CA SER A 125 3.95 -21.01 -8.87
C SER A 125 5.36 -21.46 -9.25
N THR A 126 5.48 -22.72 -9.69
CA THR A 126 6.72 -23.36 -10.09
C THR A 126 7.06 -22.97 -11.52
N GLU A 127 7.94 -22.00 -11.71
CA GLU A 127 8.77 -21.92 -12.92
C GLU A 127 10.22 -21.63 -12.50
N GLU A 128 11.12 -22.55 -12.83
CA GLU A 128 12.55 -22.50 -12.51
C GLU A 128 13.31 -21.49 -13.40
N PRO A 129 14.38 -20.85 -12.88
CA PRO A 129 15.18 -19.86 -13.61
C PRO A 129 16.30 -20.49 -14.44
N VAL A 130 16.56 -19.93 -15.63
CA VAL A 130 17.73 -20.22 -16.46
C VAL A 130 18.86 -19.21 -16.15
N HIS A 131 19.97 -19.76 -15.64
CA HIS A 131 21.38 -19.30 -15.55
C HIS A 131 21.87 -18.24 -16.58
N LYS A 132 22.93 -17.44 -16.38
CA LYS A 132 23.87 -17.05 -15.29
C LYS A 132 24.83 -15.99 -15.90
N ASP A 133 25.64 -15.35 -15.03
CA ASP A 133 26.93 -14.68 -15.26
C ASP A 133 26.96 -13.14 -15.44
N THR A 134 27.90 -12.32 -14.92
CA THR A 134 28.97 -12.39 -13.89
C THR A 134 29.65 -10.99 -13.83
N VAL A 135 29.79 -10.41 -12.62
CA VAL A 135 30.90 -9.56 -12.04
C VAL A 135 31.18 -8.13 -12.57
N ALA A 136 31.23 -7.13 -11.66
CA ALA A 136 32.45 -6.44 -11.18
C ALA A 136 32.18 -5.08 -10.47
N ASP A 137 32.70 -4.97 -9.24
CA ASP A 137 33.18 -3.83 -8.43
C ASP A 137 33.03 -2.37 -8.92
N ASN A 138 32.68 -1.45 -7.99
CA ASN A 138 33.67 -0.49 -7.45
C ASN A 138 33.20 0.38 -6.28
N ALA A 139 34.21 0.83 -5.54
CA ALA A 139 34.26 1.43 -4.21
C ALA A 139 33.73 2.88 -4.04
N GLU A 140 33.27 3.12 -2.80
CA GLU A 140 33.44 4.28 -1.90
C GLU A 140 33.63 5.71 -2.47
N LEU A 141 32.76 6.64 -2.03
CA LEU A 141 33.18 7.94 -1.45
C LEU A 141 32.01 8.73 -0.81
N SER A 142 32.07 8.79 0.53
CA SER A 142 31.82 9.94 1.42
C SER A 142 30.48 10.72 1.35
N SER A 143 29.65 10.43 2.36
CA SER A 143 29.19 11.39 3.39
C SER A 143 28.71 12.77 2.92
N GLN A 144 27.41 12.90 2.63
CA GLN A 144 26.48 13.93 3.14
C GLN A 144 25.09 13.81 2.46
N ASN A 145 24.33 12.70 2.59
CA ASN A 145 22.96 12.65 2.02
C ASN A 145 22.02 11.56 2.60
N ASP A 146 21.98 11.41 3.92
CA ASP A 146 21.38 10.27 4.66
C ASP A 146 19.83 10.12 4.62
N ARG A 147 19.13 10.61 3.57
CA ARG A 147 17.68 10.40 3.42
C ARG A 147 17.22 10.02 2.01
N VAL A 148 18.15 9.75 1.10
CA VAL A 148 17.86 9.44 -0.32
C VAL A 148 18.13 7.97 -0.69
N GLU A 149 18.91 7.23 0.12
CA GLU A 149 19.29 5.84 -0.19
C GLU A 149 18.28 4.78 0.27
N GLU A 150 17.47 5.07 1.28
CA GLU A 150 16.49 4.12 1.88
C GLU A 150 15.35 3.70 0.93
N TRP A 151 15.25 4.36 -0.24
CA TRP A 151 14.31 4.00 -1.30
C TRP A 151 15.00 3.55 -2.60
N ARG A 152 16.33 3.60 -2.70
CA ARG A 152 17.05 3.08 -3.89
C ARG A 152 16.91 1.56 -4.01
N GLU A 153 16.81 0.85 -2.88
CA GLU A 153 16.56 -0.60 -2.88
C GLU A 153 15.12 -0.99 -3.26
N LEU A 154 14.17 -0.04 -3.25
CA LEU A 154 12.80 -0.26 -3.74
C LEU A 154 12.63 0.00 -5.25
N VAL A 155 13.71 0.35 -5.96
CA VAL A 155 13.70 0.58 -7.43
C VAL A 155 14.27 -0.61 -8.22
N ASP A 156 14.78 -1.66 -7.56
CA ASP A 156 15.13 -2.95 -8.19
C ASP A 156 13.96 -3.96 -8.19
N LEU A 157 12.71 -3.48 -8.11
CA LEU A 157 11.59 -4.32 -8.49
C LEU A 157 11.57 -4.39 -10.01
N GLU A 158 12.00 -5.53 -10.56
CA GLU A 158 11.74 -5.86 -11.96
C GLU A 158 10.28 -5.51 -12.30
N PRO A 159 10.01 -4.89 -13.47
CA PRO A 159 8.68 -4.46 -13.83
C PRO A 159 7.78 -5.68 -14.00
N ILE A 160 7.04 -6.05 -12.96
CA ILE A 160 5.94 -7.01 -13.07
C ILE A 160 4.80 -6.31 -13.81
N ALA A 161 4.88 -6.31 -15.13
CA ALA A 161 3.89 -5.71 -16.03
C ALA A 161 2.48 -6.31 -15.88
N SER A 162 2.32 -7.41 -15.13
CA SER A 162 1.04 -8.11 -14.98
C SER A 162 0.06 -7.47 -13.99
N ASP A 163 0.51 -6.55 -13.15
CA ASP A 163 -0.34 -5.91 -12.12
C ASP A 163 -1.03 -4.64 -12.61
N LEU A 164 -0.58 -4.04 -13.71
CA LEU A 164 -1.18 -2.81 -14.20
C LEU A 164 -2.55 -3.15 -14.78
N PRO A 165 -3.66 -2.60 -14.24
CA PRO A 165 -4.96 -2.73 -14.90
C PRO A 165 -4.80 -2.20 -16.33
N ALA A 166 -5.20 -2.98 -17.33
CA ALA A 166 -4.91 -2.72 -18.75
C ALA A 166 -4.84 -1.22 -19.05
N ALA A 167 -3.61 -0.70 -19.22
CA ALA A 167 -3.41 0.71 -19.48
C ALA A 167 -4.25 1.08 -20.71
N PRO A 168 -5.03 2.17 -20.65
CA PRO A 168 -5.85 2.58 -21.77
C PRO A 168 -5.00 2.76 -23.03
N LYS A 169 -5.49 2.24 -24.17
CA LYS A 169 -4.78 2.20 -25.46
C LYS A 169 -4.12 3.55 -25.78
N GLU A 170 -2.87 3.47 -26.26
CA GLU A 170 -1.86 4.54 -26.48
C GLU A 170 -2.31 5.80 -27.26
N THR A 171 -3.56 5.88 -27.74
CA THR A 171 -4.04 6.98 -28.59
C THR A 171 -4.89 8.02 -27.86
N ALA A 172 -5.31 7.78 -26.61
CA ALA A 172 -6.13 8.73 -25.84
C ALA A 172 -5.42 9.17 -24.55
N PRO A 173 -5.43 10.48 -24.21
CA PRO A 173 -4.87 10.96 -22.96
C PRO A 173 -5.59 10.29 -21.78
N TRP A 174 -4.82 9.93 -20.76
CA TRP A 174 -5.37 9.24 -19.61
C TRP A 174 -4.81 9.80 -18.31
N ILE A 175 -5.67 9.79 -17.31
CA ILE A 175 -5.44 10.36 -15.99
C ILE A 175 -5.20 9.22 -15.00
N LEU A 176 -4.21 9.38 -14.14
CA LEU A 176 -4.10 8.58 -12.94
C LEU A 176 -4.76 9.33 -11.77
N SER A 177 -5.80 8.75 -11.18
CA SER A 177 -6.45 9.26 -9.97
C SER A 177 -5.95 8.46 -8.77
N ILE A 178 -5.24 9.12 -7.86
CA ILE A 178 -4.68 8.55 -6.63
C ILE A 178 -5.46 9.14 -5.45
N ASP A 179 -6.42 8.38 -4.93
CA ASP A 179 -7.36 8.83 -3.90
C ASP A 179 -8.03 7.58 -3.27
N ASP A 180 -8.10 7.52 -1.94
CA ASP A 180 -8.67 6.36 -1.22
C ASP A 180 -10.21 6.38 -1.19
N ASP A 181 -10.85 7.49 -1.60
CA ASP A 181 -12.29 7.58 -1.80
C ASP A 181 -12.72 6.88 -3.11
N SER A 182 -13.17 5.64 -2.96
CA SER A 182 -13.69 4.83 -4.08
C SER A 182 -14.89 5.46 -4.80
N THR A 183 -15.68 6.28 -4.09
CA THR A 183 -16.85 6.97 -4.65
C THR A 183 -16.40 8.10 -5.56
N LEU A 184 -15.47 8.92 -5.09
CA LEU A 184 -14.91 10.03 -5.86
C LEU A 184 -14.17 9.53 -7.10
N THR A 185 -13.25 8.58 -6.94
CA THR A 185 -12.47 8.04 -8.07
C THR A 185 -13.34 7.35 -9.11
N PHE A 186 -14.42 6.67 -8.70
CA PHE A 186 -15.40 6.09 -9.62
C PHE A 186 -16.21 7.16 -10.35
N ALA A 187 -16.69 8.19 -9.64
CA ALA A 187 -17.43 9.30 -10.23
C ALA A 187 -16.58 10.05 -11.27
N LEU A 188 -15.30 10.31 -10.96
CA LEU A 188 -14.33 10.90 -11.89
C LEU A 188 -14.16 10.03 -13.13
N LYS A 189 -13.96 8.72 -12.97
CA LYS A 189 -13.84 7.76 -14.08
C LYS A 189 -15.06 7.79 -15.01
N VAL A 190 -16.26 7.71 -14.46
CA VAL A 190 -17.51 7.73 -15.25
C VAL A 190 -17.68 9.05 -15.99
N ARG A 191 -17.40 10.18 -15.32
CA ARG A 191 -17.58 11.51 -15.91
C ARG A 191 -16.56 11.79 -17.01
N LEU A 192 -15.29 11.52 -16.77
CA LEU A 192 -14.19 11.79 -17.71
C LEU A 192 -14.23 10.88 -18.95
N ALA A 193 -14.74 9.65 -18.82
CA ALA A 193 -14.98 8.76 -19.95
C ALA A 193 -15.92 9.38 -20.99
N ARG A 194 -16.91 10.20 -20.57
CA ARG A 194 -17.82 10.91 -21.49
C ARG A 194 -17.08 11.96 -22.32
N HIS A 195 -15.96 12.47 -21.82
CA HIS A 195 -15.10 13.46 -22.48
C HIS A 195 -13.92 12.84 -23.24
N GLY A 196 -13.93 11.51 -23.43
CA GLY A 196 -12.87 10.79 -24.15
C GLY A 196 -11.58 10.60 -23.35
N VAL A 197 -11.60 10.83 -22.04
CA VAL A 197 -10.45 10.67 -21.15
C VAL A 197 -10.60 9.41 -20.32
N ASN A 198 -9.60 8.55 -20.37
CA ASN A 198 -9.56 7.34 -19.54
C ASN A 198 -8.98 7.64 -18.16
N VAL A 199 -9.49 6.98 -17.13
CA VAL A 199 -9.00 7.14 -15.75
C VAL A 199 -8.55 5.79 -15.21
N LEU A 200 -7.25 5.70 -14.90
CA LEU A 200 -6.68 4.66 -14.06
C LEU A 200 -6.82 5.09 -12.60
N ARG A 201 -7.22 4.17 -11.72
CA ARG A 201 -7.43 4.46 -10.30
C ARG A 201 -6.38 3.75 -9.48
N ALA A 202 -5.77 4.46 -8.55
CA ALA A 202 -5.00 3.92 -7.45
C ALA A 202 -5.69 4.32 -6.15
N MET A 203 -5.95 3.35 -5.28
CA MET A 203 -6.64 3.58 -4.01
C MET A 203 -5.66 3.87 -2.86
N ARG A 204 -4.37 3.91 -3.19
CA ARG A 204 -3.23 4.05 -2.28
C ARG A 204 -2.14 4.87 -2.97
N GLY A 205 -1.46 5.73 -2.24
CA GLY A 205 -0.33 6.53 -2.72
C GLY A 205 0.84 5.71 -3.23
N GLN A 206 1.21 4.60 -2.58
CA GLN A 206 2.31 3.73 -3.04
C GLN A 206 1.98 3.05 -4.38
N GLU A 207 0.76 2.52 -4.48
CA GLU A 207 0.22 1.96 -5.71
C GLU A 207 0.20 3.02 -6.82
N GLY A 208 -0.28 4.23 -6.48
CA GLY A 208 -0.32 5.36 -7.39
C GLY A 208 1.06 5.78 -7.90
N TYR A 209 2.07 5.82 -7.03
CA TYR A 209 3.45 6.09 -7.46
C TYR A 209 3.96 5.02 -8.43
N ARG A 210 3.74 3.74 -8.10
CA ARG A 210 4.15 2.61 -8.96
C ARG A 210 3.46 2.69 -10.33
N TYR A 211 2.16 2.94 -10.36
CA TYR A 211 1.42 3.11 -11.62
C TYR A 211 1.86 4.34 -12.40
N ALA A 212 2.16 5.45 -11.73
CA ALA A 212 2.71 6.63 -12.37
C ALA A 212 4.03 6.30 -13.08
N TYR A 213 4.96 5.64 -12.37
CA TYR A 213 6.26 5.27 -12.89
C TYR A 213 6.18 4.33 -14.09
N LEU A 214 5.40 3.25 -13.97
CA LEU A 214 5.30 2.23 -15.01
C LEU A 214 4.57 2.71 -16.26
N ALA A 215 3.49 3.47 -16.09
CA ALA A 215 2.58 3.78 -17.20
C ALA A 215 2.72 5.21 -17.72
N ARG A 216 3.28 6.15 -16.94
CA ARG A 216 3.51 7.55 -17.32
C ARG A 216 2.21 8.26 -17.78
N PRO A 217 1.30 8.57 -16.85
CA PRO A 217 0.03 9.22 -17.16
C PRO A 217 0.21 10.59 -17.80
N SER A 218 -0.81 11.03 -18.55
CA SER A 218 -0.86 12.39 -19.10
C SER A 218 -1.07 13.45 -18.02
N LEU A 219 -1.69 13.06 -16.90
CA LEU A 219 -1.94 13.90 -15.73
C LEU A 219 -2.24 13.04 -14.49
N ILE A 220 -1.84 13.51 -13.31
CA ILE A 220 -2.15 12.90 -12.02
C ILE A 220 -3.13 13.79 -11.25
N LEU A 221 -4.25 13.20 -10.82
CA LEU A 221 -5.09 13.74 -9.76
C LEU A 221 -4.66 13.07 -8.46
N LEU A 222 -4.15 13.85 -7.51
CA LEU A 222 -3.58 13.34 -6.27
C LEU A 222 -4.36 13.89 -5.08
N ASP A 223 -4.93 13.01 -4.27
CA ASP A 223 -5.45 13.40 -2.98
C ASP A 223 -4.33 13.82 -2.04
N TYR A 224 -4.57 14.89 -1.29
CA TYR A 224 -3.63 15.40 -0.30
C TYR A 224 -3.58 14.50 0.93
N GLU A 225 -4.75 13.99 1.37
CA GLU A 225 -4.87 13.19 2.60
C GLU A 225 -5.20 11.76 2.25
N MET A 226 -4.19 10.90 2.17
CA MET A 226 -4.40 9.47 2.03
C MET A 226 -3.87 8.71 3.26
N PRO A 227 -4.47 7.57 3.62
CA PRO A 227 -4.06 6.80 4.80
C PRO A 227 -2.65 6.21 4.71
N ASP A 228 -2.14 5.97 3.51
CA ASP A 228 -0.87 5.26 3.30
C ASP A 228 0.32 6.19 2.99
N VAL A 229 0.11 7.31 2.29
CA VAL A 229 1.16 8.25 1.92
C VAL A 229 0.63 9.69 1.95
N ASP A 230 1.40 10.62 2.54
CA ASP A 230 1.14 12.06 2.48
C ASP A 230 1.25 12.56 1.03
N GLY A 231 0.20 13.22 0.51
CA GLY A 231 0.16 13.73 -0.85
C GLY A 231 1.27 14.76 -1.16
N GLU A 232 1.73 15.54 -0.18
CA GLU A 232 2.89 16.43 -0.35
C GLU A 232 4.20 15.64 -0.50
N TYR A 233 4.37 14.57 0.26
CA TYR A 233 5.52 13.68 0.11
C TYR A 233 5.52 13.02 -1.27
N LEU A 234 4.38 12.48 -1.70
CA LEU A 234 4.24 11.84 -3.01
C LEU A 234 4.49 12.83 -4.15
N LEU A 235 3.99 14.07 -4.06
CA LEU A 235 4.29 15.14 -5.01
C LEU A 235 5.80 15.41 -5.12
N ARG A 236 6.50 15.54 -3.99
CA ARG A 236 7.96 15.76 -3.98
C ARG A 236 8.69 14.61 -4.68
N ARG A 237 8.27 13.38 -4.42
CA ARG A 237 8.87 12.20 -5.04
C ARG A 237 8.63 12.14 -6.54
N ILE A 238 7.42 12.44 -7.00
CA ILE A 238 7.09 12.59 -8.42
C ILE A 238 8.02 13.60 -9.08
N ARG A 239 8.27 14.75 -8.43
CA ARG A 239 9.16 15.80 -8.95
C ARG A 239 10.64 15.43 -8.94
N GLN A 240 11.06 14.53 -8.05
CA GLN A 240 12.43 13.99 -8.00
C GLN A 240 12.66 12.80 -8.94
N THR A 241 11.61 12.28 -9.58
CA THR A 241 11.68 11.14 -10.49
C THR A 241 11.77 11.64 -11.94
N PRO A 242 12.90 11.47 -12.65
CA PRO A 242 13.10 12.04 -13.99
C PRO A 242 12.00 11.70 -15.00
N GLU A 243 11.43 10.49 -14.92
CA GLU A 243 10.35 10.02 -15.79
C GLU A 243 9.02 10.71 -15.52
N LEU A 244 8.83 11.27 -14.33
CA LEU A 244 7.57 11.83 -13.85
C LEU A 244 7.64 13.34 -13.56
N GLU A 245 8.85 13.93 -13.57
CA GLU A 245 9.08 15.32 -13.16
C GLU A 245 8.17 16.32 -13.90
N ARG A 246 7.84 16.00 -15.17
CA ARG A 246 7.03 16.83 -16.08
C ARG A 246 5.55 16.47 -16.11
N VAL A 247 5.14 15.37 -15.49
CA VAL A 247 3.74 14.96 -15.45
C VAL A 247 2.96 16.00 -14.64
N PRO A 248 1.90 16.63 -15.21
CA PRO A 248 1.07 17.57 -14.47
C PRO A 248 0.42 16.90 -13.26
N VAL A 249 0.48 17.54 -12.10
CA VAL A 249 -0.14 17.05 -10.85
C VAL A 249 -1.13 18.10 -10.36
N ILE A 250 -2.40 17.71 -10.21
CA ILE A 250 -3.43 18.52 -9.56
C ILE A 250 -3.71 17.90 -8.19
N ILE A 251 -3.56 18.70 -7.13
CA ILE A 251 -3.88 18.26 -5.77
C ILE A 251 -5.38 18.45 -5.49
N LEU A 252 -6.00 17.41 -4.94
CA LEU A 252 -7.36 17.41 -4.43
C LEU A 252 -7.30 17.42 -2.90
N THR A 253 -8.11 18.22 -2.21
CA THR A 253 -8.01 18.28 -0.73
C THR A 253 -9.27 18.80 -0.05
N GLY A 254 -9.54 18.36 1.19
CA GLY A 254 -10.55 19.00 2.05
C GLY A 254 -10.10 20.32 2.69
N HIS A 255 -8.81 20.63 2.63
CA HIS A 255 -8.21 21.77 3.35
C HIS A 255 -8.28 23.08 2.60
N LYS A 256 -8.83 24.12 3.25
CA LYS A 256 -8.97 25.47 2.66
C LYS A 256 -7.86 26.44 3.04
N GLN A 257 -6.75 25.95 3.59
CA GLN A 257 -5.67 26.78 4.09
C GLN A 257 -4.80 27.32 2.94
N LYS A 258 -4.76 28.64 2.74
CA LYS A 258 -3.92 29.28 1.71
C LYS A 258 -2.42 29.00 1.85
N SER A 259 -1.95 28.75 3.07
CA SER A 259 -0.56 28.38 3.35
C SER A 259 -0.21 27.02 2.75
N LEU A 260 -1.13 26.05 2.84
CA LEU A 260 -0.99 24.73 2.25
C LEU A 260 -0.98 24.81 0.71
N GLU A 261 -1.96 25.52 0.14
CA GLU A 261 -2.04 25.76 -1.31
C GLU A 261 -0.72 26.33 -1.85
N ARG A 262 -0.20 27.40 -1.23
CA ARG A 262 1.07 28.00 -1.63
C ARG A 262 2.23 27.01 -1.53
N ARG A 263 2.29 26.23 -0.45
CA ARG A 263 3.36 25.24 -0.22
C ARG A 263 3.37 24.17 -1.30
N LEU A 264 2.21 23.64 -1.67
CA LEU A 264 2.06 22.60 -2.69
C LEU A 264 2.36 23.13 -4.10
N LEU A 265 1.90 24.33 -4.44
CA LEU A 265 2.24 24.97 -5.72
C LEU A 265 3.74 25.25 -5.83
N CYS A 266 4.39 25.76 -4.78
CA CYS A 266 5.85 25.92 -4.75
C CYS A 266 6.59 24.58 -4.79
N GLY A 267 5.98 23.51 -4.27
CA GLY A 267 6.47 22.13 -4.35
C GLY A 267 6.29 21.48 -5.73
N GLY A 268 5.73 22.19 -6.71
CA GLY A 268 5.60 21.75 -8.09
C GLY A 268 4.23 21.20 -8.47
N ALA A 269 3.19 21.34 -7.63
CA ALA A 269 1.82 21.09 -8.08
C ALA A 269 1.42 22.12 -9.15
N ASN A 270 0.67 21.68 -10.16
CA ASN A 270 0.19 22.53 -11.24
C ASN A 270 -1.10 23.26 -10.88
N ALA A 271 -1.96 22.61 -10.09
CA ALA A 271 -3.16 23.21 -9.57
C ALA A 271 -3.55 22.57 -8.23
N PHE A 272 -4.47 23.24 -7.54
CA PHE A 272 -5.01 22.84 -6.24
C PHE A 272 -6.52 23.05 -6.26
N LEU A 273 -7.28 21.99 -5.96
CA LEU A 273 -8.74 22.00 -5.98
C LEU A 273 -9.30 21.51 -4.64
N ASN A 274 -10.27 22.24 -4.11
CA ASN A 274 -10.93 21.86 -2.87
C ASN A 274 -12.05 20.84 -3.11
N LYS A 275 -12.12 19.82 -2.26
CA LYS A 275 -13.26 18.93 -2.08
C LYS A 275 -14.35 19.69 -1.30
N PRO A 276 -15.64 19.56 -1.67
CA PRO A 276 -16.18 18.77 -2.78
C PRO A 276 -15.84 19.38 -4.15
N LEU A 277 -15.44 18.53 -5.09
CA LEU A 277 -15.00 18.97 -6.42
C LEU A 277 -16.18 19.44 -7.27
N ARG A 278 -16.08 20.68 -7.73
CA ARG A 278 -16.96 21.23 -8.77
C ARG A 278 -16.39 20.88 -10.13
N TRP A 279 -17.27 20.50 -11.04
CA TRP A 279 -16.85 20.09 -12.37
C TRP A 279 -16.27 21.24 -13.19
N GLU A 280 -16.83 22.44 -13.06
CA GLU A 280 -16.37 23.60 -13.80
C GLU A 280 -14.91 23.90 -13.45
N ASP A 281 -14.58 23.83 -12.16
CA ASP A 281 -13.23 24.07 -11.65
C ASP A 281 -12.27 22.96 -12.12
N LEU A 282 -12.66 21.69 -11.99
CA LEU A 282 -11.84 20.56 -12.46
C LEU A 282 -11.62 20.57 -13.97
N SER A 283 -12.68 20.75 -14.76
CA SER A 283 -12.59 20.75 -16.22
C SER A 283 -11.72 21.89 -16.76
N CYS A 284 -11.80 23.07 -16.13
CA CYS A 284 -10.94 24.21 -16.43
C CYS A 284 -9.46 23.86 -16.24
N GLU A 285 -9.09 23.21 -15.14
CA GLU A 285 -7.71 22.78 -14.93
C GLU A 285 -7.27 21.65 -15.86
N LEU A 286 -8.12 20.64 -16.07
CA LEU A 286 -7.79 19.52 -16.95
C LEU A 286 -7.53 19.97 -18.39
N THR A 287 -8.35 20.88 -18.93
CA THR A 287 -8.19 21.40 -20.30
C THR A 287 -6.89 22.19 -20.53
N ARG A 288 -6.22 22.66 -19.47
CA ARG A 288 -4.90 23.31 -19.59
C ARG A 288 -3.77 22.32 -19.84
N HIS A 289 -3.99 21.05 -19.53
CA HIS A 289 -2.94 20.03 -19.51
C HIS A 289 -3.19 18.88 -20.49
N ILE A 290 -4.45 18.53 -20.76
CA ILE A 290 -4.81 17.45 -21.67
C ILE A 290 -5.96 17.86 -22.60
N PRO A 291 -5.99 17.37 -23.85
CA PRO A 291 -7.11 17.60 -24.74
C PRO A 291 -8.33 16.81 -24.24
N MET A 292 -9.49 17.46 -24.16
CA MET A 292 -10.77 16.84 -23.83
C MET A 292 -11.77 17.06 -24.95
N ILE A 293 -12.58 16.06 -25.26
CA ILE A 293 -13.66 16.21 -26.24
C ILE A 293 -14.77 17.05 -25.61
N GLY A 294 -15.07 18.18 -26.23
CA GLY A 294 -16.22 19.01 -25.87
C GLY A 294 -17.49 18.29 -26.25
N ILE A 295 -18.25 17.82 -25.27
CA ILE A 295 -19.65 17.47 -25.50
C ILE A 295 -20.40 18.80 -25.43
N ALA A 296 -20.84 19.31 -26.58
CA ALA A 296 -21.81 20.41 -26.60
C ALA A 296 -22.98 20.02 -25.69
N SER A 297 -23.27 20.91 -24.74
CA SER A 297 -24.33 20.75 -23.74
C SER A 297 -25.72 20.69 -24.38
#